data_AF-A0A7R9VJN8-F1
#
_entry.id   AF-A0A7R9VJN8-F1
#
_cell.length_a   1.000
_cell.length_b   1.000
_cell.length_c   1.000
_cell.angle_alpha   90.00
_cell.angle_beta   90.00
_cell.angle_gamma   90.00
#
_symmetry.space_group_name_H-M   'P 1'
#
loop_
_entity.id
_entity.type
_entity.pdbx_description
1 polymer ?
#
loop_
_entity_poly.entity_id
_entity_poly.type
_entity_poly.pdbx_seq_one_letter_code
_entity_poly.pdbx_strand_id
1 'polypeptide(L)'
;RMFRETDEAITEPQFIALSYVQAQHDYLLGHYPVVRDDAAQMAALQMVAAHGAAFHDDDEAIMMCIEQYVTKQVLMTRPRGEWFADAGTRYRALADLTHEAAQLQFLRILRSLPYGNSIFFTVRRIEDPIGLLPAKLILGVNKRGVHF
;
A
#
# COMPACT_ATOMS: atom_id res chain seq x y z
N ARG A 1 10.73 4.79 -15.96
CA ARG A 1 9.37 5.14 -15.47
C ARG A 1 9.50 6.49 -14.75
N MET A 2 8.51 7.38 -14.77
CA MET A 2 8.57 8.65 -14.02
C MET A 2 7.13 9.12 -13.80
N PHE A 3 6.66 9.10 -12.56
CA PHE A 3 5.38 9.74 -12.22
C PHE A 3 5.58 11.25 -12.28
N ARG A 4 4.81 11.92 -13.12
CA ARG A 4 4.82 13.38 -13.26
C ARG A 4 3.83 13.98 -12.27
N GLU A 5 4.06 15.23 -11.87
CA GLU A 5 3.10 15.94 -11.01
C GLU A 5 1.69 16.03 -11.64
N THR A 6 1.65 16.09 -12.97
CA THR A 6 0.39 16.09 -13.75
C THR A 6 -0.43 14.81 -13.57
N ASP A 7 0.22 13.69 -13.22
CA ASP A 7 -0.44 12.39 -13.09
C ASP A 7 -1.38 12.36 -11.88
N GLU A 8 -1.22 13.29 -10.93
CA GLU A 8 -2.07 13.41 -9.75
C GLU A 8 -3.48 13.94 -10.05
N ALA A 9 -3.63 14.69 -11.15
CA ALA A 9 -4.89 15.27 -11.62
C ALA A 9 -5.65 14.36 -12.60
N ILE A 10 -5.06 13.23 -13.00
CA ILE A 10 -5.70 12.32 -13.95
C ILE A 10 -6.83 11.57 -13.25
N THR A 11 -8.06 11.80 -13.72
CA THR A 11 -9.28 11.15 -13.22
C THR A 11 -9.78 10.06 -14.16
N GLU A 12 -9.01 9.72 -15.20
CA GLU A 12 -9.40 8.67 -16.15
C GLU A 12 -9.41 7.29 -15.45
N PRO A 13 -10.53 6.55 -15.49
CA PRO A 13 -10.66 5.30 -14.75
C PRO A 13 -9.58 4.26 -15.10
N GLN A 14 -9.19 4.19 -16.38
CA GLN A 14 -8.14 3.28 -16.84
C GLN A 14 -6.77 3.64 -16.26
N PHE A 15 -6.46 4.93 -16.15
CA PHE A 15 -5.21 5.40 -15.55
C PHE A 15 -5.18 5.10 -14.05
N ILE A 16 -6.30 5.33 -13.35
CA ILE A 16 -6.45 5.01 -11.92
C ILE A 16 -6.24 3.51 -11.68
N ALA A 17 -6.90 2.66 -12.47
CA ALA A 17 -6.79 1.21 -12.33
C ALA A 17 -5.36 0.71 -12.55
N LEU A 18 -4.68 1.18 -13.61
CA LEU A 18 -3.30 0.80 -13.88
C LEU A 18 -2.33 1.32 -12.80
N SER A 19 -2.51 2.56 -12.34
CA SER A 19 -1.73 3.14 -11.26
C SER A 19 -1.91 2.37 -9.96
N TYR A 20 -3.15 1.99 -9.65
CA TYR A 20 -3.49 1.18 -8.47
C TYR A 20 -2.79 -0.18 -8.49
N VAL A 21 -2.89 -0.94 -9.59
CA VAL A 21 -2.25 -2.26 -9.71
C VAL A 21 -0.75 -2.16 -9.50
N GLN A 22 -0.13 -1.13 -10.08
CA GLN A 22 1.30 -0.92 -9.94
C GLN A 22 1.70 -0.53 -8.51
N ALA A 23 0.96 0.40 -7.89
CA ALA A 23 1.23 0.86 -6.54
C ALA A 23 0.96 -0.24 -5.50
N GLN A 24 -0.07 -1.07 -5.71
CA GLN A 24 -0.36 -2.24 -4.90
C GLN A 24 0.79 -3.24 -4.93
N HIS A 25 1.33 -3.52 -6.13
CA HIS A 25 2.46 -4.44 -6.26
C HIS A 25 3.67 -3.97 -5.44
N ASP A 26 4.06 -2.70 -5.60
CA ASP A 26 5.19 -2.12 -4.86
C ASP A 26 4.94 -2.09 -3.35
N TYR A 27 3.70 -1.81 -2.92
CA TYR A 27 3.29 -1.86 -1.52
C TYR A 27 3.44 -3.28 -0.95
N LEU A 28 2.95 -4.31 -1.64
CA LEU A 28 3.02 -5.70 -1.18
C LEU A 28 4.45 -6.26 -1.15
N LEU A 29 5.35 -5.73 -1.98
CA LEU A 29 6.79 -6.00 -1.88
C LEU A 29 7.45 -5.37 -0.64
N GLY A 30 6.73 -4.51 0.10
CA GLY A 30 7.23 -3.81 1.27
C GLY A 30 8.04 -2.55 0.94
N HIS A 31 7.95 -2.04 -0.29
CA HIS A 31 8.67 -0.81 -0.67
C HIS A 31 8.08 0.45 -0.05
N TYR A 32 6.81 0.37 0.39
CA TYR A 32 6.16 1.43 1.15
C TYR A 32 6.01 0.98 2.60
N PRO A 33 6.97 1.29 3.49
CA PRO A 33 6.77 1.12 4.92
C PRO A 33 5.48 1.84 5.33
N VAL A 34 4.67 1.25 6.19
CA VAL A 34 3.49 1.92 6.74
C VAL A 34 3.32 1.48 8.17
N VAL A 35 2.71 2.33 8.99
CA VAL A 35 2.31 1.95 10.35
C VAL A 35 1.12 0.98 10.29
N ARG A 36 0.85 0.30 11.41
CA ARG A 36 -0.18 -0.75 11.49
C ARG A 36 -1.57 -0.24 11.09
N ASP A 37 -1.92 0.97 11.53
CA ASP A 37 -3.24 1.57 11.27
C ASP A 37 -3.43 1.87 9.78
N ASP A 38 -2.39 2.41 9.12
CA ASP A 38 -2.40 2.64 7.68
C ASP A 38 -2.45 1.31 6.92
N ALA A 39 -1.69 0.29 7.34
CA ALA A 39 -1.76 -1.04 6.73
C ALA A 39 -3.16 -1.67 6.85
N ALA A 40 -3.85 -1.48 7.97
CA ALA A 40 -5.22 -1.96 8.16
C ALA A 40 -6.20 -1.26 7.22
N GLN A 41 -6.10 0.08 7.12
CA GLN A 41 -6.91 0.87 6.20
C GLN A 41 -6.64 0.49 4.74
N MET A 42 -5.38 0.31 4.39
CA MET A 42 -4.93 -0.09 3.06
C MET A 42 -5.40 -1.49 2.69
N ALA A 43 -5.42 -2.43 3.64
CA ALA A 43 -5.99 -3.76 3.43
C ALA A 43 -7.49 -3.70 3.16
N ALA A 44 -8.24 -2.93 3.97
CA ALA A 44 -9.68 -2.71 3.78
C ALA A 44 -9.99 -2.13 2.39
N LEU A 45 -9.23 -1.12 1.95
CA LEU A 45 -9.40 -0.52 0.62
C LEU A 45 -9.10 -1.50 -0.52
N GLN A 46 -8.08 -2.35 -0.37
CA GLN A 46 -7.77 -3.38 -1.36
C GLN A 46 -8.87 -4.45 -1.43
N MET A 47 -9.47 -4.83 -0.29
CA MET A 47 -10.63 -5.74 -0.25
C MET A 47 -11.82 -5.16 -1.00
N VAL A 48 -12.19 -3.89 -0.75
CA VAL A 48 -13.28 -3.23 -1.50
C VAL A 48 -12.94 -3.13 -2.99
N ALA A 49 -11.71 -2.73 -3.33
CA ALA A 49 -11.28 -2.61 -4.72
C ALA A 49 -11.38 -3.93 -5.49
N ALA A 50 -11.11 -5.07 -4.84
CA ALA A 50 -11.15 -6.40 -5.46
C ALA A 50 -12.54 -7.07 -5.39
N HIS A 51 -13.26 -6.92 -4.28
CA HIS A 51 -14.42 -7.75 -3.95
C HIS A 51 -15.70 -6.97 -3.62
N GLY A 52 -15.63 -5.64 -3.53
CA GLY A 52 -16.76 -4.83 -3.07
C GLY A 52 -17.22 -5.29 -1.69
N ALA A 53 -18.52 -5.48 -1.49
CA ALA A 53 -19.10 -5.97 -0.24
C ALA A 53 -19.26 -7.51 -0.16
N ALA A 54 -18.73 -8.27 -1.12
CA ALA A 54 -19.03 -9.71 -1.27
C ALA A 54 -18.63 -10.58 -0.06
N PHE A 55 -17.65 -10.16 0.73
CA PHE A 55 -17.13 -10.93 1.87
C PHE A 55 -17.53 -10.37 3.24
N HIS A 56 -18.49 -9.44 3.32
CA HIS A 56 -18.85 -8.80 4.59
C HIS A 56 -19.28 -9.78 5.69
N ASP A 57 -19.93 -10.86 5.29
CA ASP A 57 -20.44 -11.93 6.16
C ASP A 57 -19.55 -13.19 6.15
N ASP A 58 -18.38 -13.15 5.50
CA ASP A 58 -17.43 -14.26 5.42
C ASP A 58 -16.11 -13.91 6.14
N ASP A 59 -16.05 -14.26 7.42
CA ASP A 59 -14.92 -13.96 8.29
C ASP A 59 -13.61 -14.63 7.83
N GLU A 60 -13.68 -15.83 7.24
CA GLU A 60 -12.49 -16.54 6.75
C GLU A 60 -11.97 -15.90 5.47
N ALA A 61 -12.87 -15.52 4.55
CA ALA A 61 -12.48 -14.79 3.34
C ALA A 61 -11.87 -13.42 3.67
N ILE A 62 -12.41 -12.69 4.65
CA ILE A 62 -11.82 -11.43 5.15
C ILE A 62 -10.40 -11.70 5.67
N MET A 63 -10.21 -12.74 6.48
CA MET A 63 -8.88 -13.05 6.99
C MET A 63 -7.88 -13.43 5.91
N MET A 64 -8.27 -14.25 4.94
CA MET A 64 -7.42 -14.57 3.79
C MET A 64 -7.01 -13.30 3.03
N CYS A 65 -7.95 -12.38 2.84
CA CYS A 65 -7.65 -11.10 2.21
C CYS A 65 -6.68 -10.25 3.03
N ILE A 66 -6.81 -10.22 4.37
CA ILE A 66 -5.87 -9.49 5.23
C ILE A 66 -4.46 -10.06 5.08
N GLU A 67 -4.30 -11.38 5.07
CA GLU A 67 -2.99 -12.03 4.90
C GLU A 67 -2.39 -11.81 3.51
N GLN A 68 -3.25 -11.59 2.50
CA GLN A 68 -2.84 -11.23 1.15
C GLN A 68 -2.47 -9.75 1.00
N TYR A 69 -3.21 -8.85 1.66
CA TYR A 69 -3.16 -7.40 1.43
C TYR A 69 -2.39 -6.62 2.48
N VAL A 70 -1.85 -7.28 3.50
CA VAL A 70 -0.89 -6.70 4.46
C VAL A 70 0.48 -7.27 4.16
N THR A 71 1.51 -6.41 4.15
CA THR A 71 2.88 -6.88 3.94
C THR A 71 3.30 -7.84 5.04
N LYS A 72 4.07 -8.89 4.69
CA LYS A 72 4.50 -9.91 5.67
C LYS A 72 5.17 -9.31 6.90
N GLN A 73 5.97 -8.26 6.71
CA GLN A 73 6.67 -7.58 7.80
C GLN A 73 5.69 -6.94 8.80
N VAL A 74 4.67 -6.24 8.30
CA VAL A 74 3.67 -5.57 9.15
C VAL A 74 2.68 -6.59 9.73
N LEU A 75 2.31 -7.61 8.98
CA LEU A 75 1.37 -8.65 9.43
C LEU A 75 1.85 -9.33 10.73
N MET A 76 3.16 -9.58 10.86
CA MET A 76 3.75 -10.23 12.05
C MET A 76 3.78 -9.34 13.30
N THR A 77 3.40 -8.06 13.21
CA THR A 77 3.47 -7.10 14.32
C THR A 77 2.28 -7.14 15.28
N ARG A 78 1.21 -7.88 14.95
CA ARG A 78 0.06 -8.10 15.84
C ARG A 78 -0.61 -9.47 15.58
N PRO A 79 -1.35 -10.02 16.56
CA PRO A 79 -2.08 -11.27 16.41
C PRO A 79 -3.13 -11.23 15.31
N ARG A 80 -3.44 -12.41 14.73
CA ARG A 80 -4.47 -12.59 13.69
C ARG A 80 -5.83 -11.99 14.09
N GLY A 81 -6.26 -12.21 15.34
CA GLY A 81 -7.53 -11.69 15.84
C GLY A 81 -7.60 -10.16 15.93
N GLU A 82 -6.48 -9.49 16.24
CA GLU A 82 -6.43 -8.02 16.24
C GLU A 82 -6.45 -7.45 14.83
N TRP A 83 -5.75 -8.10 13.89
CA TRP A 83 -5.87 -7.78 12.46
C TRP A 83 -7.31 -7.89 11.98
N PHE A 84 -7.97 -9.00 12.30
CA PHE A 84 -9.37 -9.23 11.95
C PHE A 84 -10.29 -8.13 12.48
N ALA A 85 -10.20 -7.85 13.78
CA ALA A 85 -11.05 -6.87 14.45
C ALA A 85 -10.90 -5.48 13.83
N ASP A 86 -9.68 -5.05 13.53
CA ASP A 86 -9.41 -3.72 12.98
C ASP A 86 -9.68 -3.62 11.47
N ALA A 87 -8.98 -4.43 10.66
CA ALA A 87 -9.13 -4.36 9.20
C ALA A 87 -10.50 -4.84 8.72
N GLY A 88 -11.09 -5.85 9.39
CA GLY A 88 -12.44 -6.32 9.10
C GLY A 88 -13.51 -5.28 9.44
N THR A 89 -13.38 -4.57 10.57
CA THR A 89 -14.30 -3.46 10.90
C THR A 89 -14.21 -2.34 9.87
N ARG A 90 -12.99 -1.97 9.45
CA ARG A 90 -12.78 -0.97 8.40
C ARG A 90 -13.37 -1.41 7.05
N TYR A 91 -13.15 -2.66 6.66
CA TYR A 91 -13.72 -3.21 5.43
C TYR A 91 -15.24 -3.10 5.41
N ARG A 92 -15.91 -3.54 6.49
CA ARG A 92 -17.36 -3.44 6.63
C ARG A 92 -17.87 -1.99 6.64
N ALA A 93 -17.12 -1.07 7.25
CA ALA A 93 -17.46 0.35 7.26
C ALA A 93 -17.36 1.03 5.87
N LEU A 94 -16.74 0.37 4.89
CA LEU A 94 -16.60 0.86 3.52
C LEU A 94 -17.58 0.18 2.55
N ALA A 95 -18.69 -0.40 3.05
CA ALA A 95 -19.69 -1.13 2.26
C ALA A 95 -20.17 -0.38 1.00
N ASP A 96 -20.39 0.93 1.15
CA ASP A 96 -20.97 1.78 0.10
C ASP A 96 -19.89 2.36 -0.85
N LEU A 97 -18.62 2.06 -0.62
CA LEU A 97 -17.53 2.58 -1.42
C LEU A 97 -17.41 1.78 -2.73
N THR A 98 -17.39 2.48 -3.86
CA THR A 98 -17.19 1.84 -5.17
C THR A 98 -15.76 1.30 -5.32
N HIS A 99 -15.59 0.30 -6.19
CA HIS A 99 -14.26 -0.25 -6.52
C HIS A 99 -13.26 0.84 -6.92
N GLU A 100 -13.66 1.76 -7.80
CA GLU A 100 -12.82 2.87 -8.26
C GLU A 100 -12.49 3.87 -7.14
N ALA A 101 -13.48 4.20 -6.29
CA ALA A 101 -13.25 5.10 -5.17
C ALA A 101 -12.28 4.48 -4.14
N ALA A 102 -12.32 3.17 -3.93
CA ALA A 102 -11.37 2.45 -3.09
C ALA A 102 -9.95 2.51 -3.65
N GLN A 103 -9.78 2.28 -4.97
CA GLN A 103 -8.49 2.42 -5.64
C GLN A 103 -7.93 3.85 -5.51
N LEU A 104 -8.78 4.86 -5.69
CA LEU A 104 -8.38 6.26 -5.58
C LEU A 104 -7.96 6.62 -4.15
N GLN A 105 -8.70 6.15 -3.13
CA GLN A 105 -8.33 6.36 -1.73
C GLN A 105 -7.01 5.67 -1.37
N PHE A 106 -6.80 4.43 -1.83
CA PHE A 106 -5.52 3.72 -1.66
C PHE A 106 -4.35 4.52 -2.24
N LEU A 107 -4.51 5.00 -3.48
CA LEU A 107 -3.50 5.84 -4.14
C LEU A 107 -3.29 7.18 -3.43
N ARG A 108 -4.31 7.75 -2.79
CA ARG A 108 -4.18 8.99 -1.99
C ARG A 108 -3.35 8.76 -0.74
N ILE A 109 -3.57 7.65 -0.02
CA ILE A 109 -2.78 7.30 1.16
C ILE A 109 -1.30 7.14 0.76
N LEU A 110 -1.01 6.31 -0.25
CA LEU A 110 0.37 6.11 -0.72
C LEU A 110 1.06 7.42 -1.13
N ARG A 111 0.36 8.32 -1.80
CA ARG A 111 0.90 9.63 -2.21
C ARG A 111 1.22 10.55 -1.04
N SER A 112 0.52 10.39 0.09
CA SER A 112 0.78 11.20 1.28
C SER A 112 2.09 10.83 1.98
N LEU A 113 2.57 9.59 1.76
CA LEU A 113 3.83 9.10 2.32
C LEU A 113 5.02 9.91 1.77
N PRO A 114 6.12 10.07 2.53
CA PRO A 114 7.31 10.79 2.08
C PRO A 114 7.89 10.24 0.76
N TYR A 115 7.86 8.91 0.60
CA TYR A 115 8.29 8.15 -0.58
C TYR A 115 7.12 7.80 -1.51
N GLY A 116 5.96 8.46 -1.38
CA GLY A 116 4.84 8.30 -2.31
C GLY A 116 5.26 8.48 -3.78
N ASN A 117 4.74 7.62 -4.66
CA ASN A 117 5.07 7.57 -6.09
C ASN A 117 6.57 7.41 -6.40
N SER A 118 7.34 6.84 -5.47
CA SER A 118 8.75 6.54 -5.73
C SER A 118 8.90 5.39 -6.72
N ILE A 119 10.01 5.44 -7.44
CA ILE A 119 10.56 4.28 -8.11
C ILE A 119 11.62 3.70 -7.18
N PHE A 120 11.52 2.40 -6.94
CA PHE A 120 12.38 1.71 -6.00
C PHE A 120 13.49 0.94 -6.70
N PHE A 121 14.70 1.03 -6.14
CA PHE A 121 15.88 0.34 -6.63
C PHE A 121 16.55 -0.40 -5.49
N THR A 122 16.67 -1.73 -5.62
CA THR A 122 17.52 -2.51 -4.73
C THR A 122 18.98 -2.26 -5.09
N VAL A 123 19.73 -1.61 -4.20
CA VAL A 123 21.12 -1.26 -4.43
C VAL A 123 22.04 -1.87 -3.38
N ARG A 124 23.33 -1.97 -3.74
CA ARG A 124 24.39 -2.36 -2.83
C ARG A 124 25.32 -1.17 -2.59
N ARG A 125 25.54 -0.84 -1.32
CA ARG A 125 26.47 0.19 -0.87
C ARG A 125 27.91 -0.29 -1.08
N ILE A 126 28.77 0.54 -1.70
CA ILE A 126 30.19 0.21 -1.95
C ILE A 126 31.07 0.85 -0.86
N GLU A 127 30.93 2.16 -0.63
CA GLU A 127 31.62 2.91 0.43
C GLU A 127 30.60 3.70 1.26
N ASP A 128 30.86 3.81 2.57
CA ASP A 128 30.07 4.65 3.49
C ASP A 128 30.99 5.23 4.56
N PRO A 129 31.50 6.45 4.33
CA PRO A 129 32.40 7.11 5.26
C PRO A 129 31.77 7.37 6.64
N ILE A 130 30.43 7.42 6.73
CA ILE A 130 29.69 7.76 7.94
C ILE A 130 29.20 6.50 8.67
N GLY A 131 28.97 5.41 7.93
CA GLY A 131 28.61 4.09 8.46
C GLY A 131 27.14 3.94 8.88
N LEU A 132 26.25 4.80 8.37
CA LEU A 132 24.84 4.85 8.78
C LEU A 132 23.92 3.92 7.96
N LEU A 133 24.35 3.51 6.77
CA LEU A 133 23.48 2.75 5.85
C LEU A 133 23.80 1.25 5.85
N PRO A 134 22.82 0.35 5.68
CA PRO A 134 23.10 -1.07 5.52
C PRO A 134 23.77 -1.37 4.16
N ALA A 135 24.42 -2.53 4.03
CA ALA A 135 25.13 -2.93 2.81
C ALA A 135 24.22 -3.14 1.59
N LYS A 136 22.97 -3.54 1.82
CA LYS A 136 21.90 -3.62 0.83
C LYS A 136 20.74 -2.76 1.33
N LEU A 137 20.21 -1.90 0.46
CA LEU A 137 19.11 -1.00 0.77
C LEU A 137 18.21 -0.82 -0.44
N ILE A 138 17.01 -0.29 -0.21
CA ILE A 138 16.05 0.06 -1.26
C ILE A 138 16.04 1.59 -1.37
N LEU A 139 16.48 2.11 -2.52
CA LEU A 139 16.40 3.54 -2.80
C LEU A 139 15.05 3.89 -3.42
N GLY A 140 14.33 4.83 -2.84
CA GLY A 140 13.16 5.44 -3.44
C GLY A 140 13.53 6.75 -4.14
N VAL A 141 13.15 6.94 -5.40
CA VAL A 141 13.32 8.23 -6.11
C VAL A 141 11.96 8.77 -6.51
N ASN A 142 11.60 9.95 -6.00
CA ASN A 142 10.37 10.65 -6.36
C ASN A 142 10.60 12.17 -6.51
N LYS A 143 9.52 12.92 -6.70
CA LYS A 143 9.56 14.38 -6.85
C LYS A 143 10.18 15.12 -5.65
N ARG A 144 10.22 14.49 -4.47
CA ARG A 144 10.78 15.09 -3.24
C ARG A 144 12.27 14.80 -3.08
N GLY A 145 12.85 13.92 -3.92
CA GLY A 145 14.26 13.57 -3.91
C GLY A 145 14.51 12.08 -3.81
N VAL A 146 15.64 11.72 -3.18
CA VAL A 146 16.10 10.35 -2.97
C VAL A 146 15.90 9.96 -1.51
N HIS A 147 15.28 8.80 -1.28
CA HIS A 147 14.99 8.19 0.01
C HIS A 147 15.84 6.93 0.18
N PHE A 148 16.42 6.73 1.37
CA PHE A 148 17.36 5.65 1.71
C PHE A 148 16.78 4.71 2.76
#